data_AF-A0A9N9P814-F1
#
_entry.id   AF-A0A9N9P814-F1
#
_cell.length_a   1.000
_cell.length_b   1.000
_cell.length_c   1.000
_cell.angle_alpha   90.00
_cell.angle_beta   90.00
_cell.angle_gamma   90.00
#
_symmetry.space_group_name_H-M   'P 1'
#
loop_
_entity.id
_entity.type
_entity.pdbx_description
1 polymer ?
#
loop_
_entity_poly.entity_id
_entity_poly.type
_entity_poly.pdbx_seq_one_letter_code
_entity_poly.pdbx_strand_id
1 'polypeptide(L)'
;KKGSGLYLLLGRVDDTLIHTTGEKTNPVPMEVTIRLNQFVRHVVVIGHNRPFNCLLIELDFDRVKNTPFLEITKSIFDSVHQANINCPSHSRIFDEMVYILPLEGKMLPRTMKNNIQRKRVEIEFKEEIEMLYDNLVNIRVVSNEKSFSDNHDNQWDEDSVKATILSSLKLAIGDSFLKITEYETSLFALGLDSLSATKLRAILQNKFSFIDLPYDVIFEQNTVQSLTHYLMKELSKINVSQKQFAKDGYEEKLQILKDEVNSYIKKYNQIDSFPSVGYVNGTSSGDGKNGETVLITGVTGSLGSFILRDLLRNSDVLKIYCLVRASDENNGWFRLKDSFEQ
;
A
#
# COMPACT_ATOMS: atom_id res chain seq x y z
N LYS A 1 -9.01 -11.26 -27.05
CA LYS A 1 -9.29 -12.71 -27.08
C LYS A 1 -8.02 -13.46 -26.67
N LYS A 2 -8.04 -14.28 -25.60
CA LYS A 2 -6.91 -15.18 -25.29
C LYS A 2 -6.74 -16.15 -26.47
N GLY A 3 -5.52 -16.28 -27.00
CA GLY A 3 -5.20 -17.20 -28.11
C GLY A 3 -5.16 -16.62 -29.53
N SER A 4 -5.11 -15.29 -29.72
CA SER A 4 -5.04 -14.69 -31.06
C SER A 4 -3.67 -14.79 -31.74
N GLY A 5 -2.61 -15.21 -31.03
CA GLY A 5 -1.23 -15.21 -31.56
C GLY A 5 -0.63 -13.81 -31.75
N LEU A 6 -1.32 -12.76 -31.31
CA LEU A 6 -0.86 -11.37 -31.39
C LEU A 6 -0.28 -10.93 -30.05
N TYR A 7 0.83 -10.21 -30.10
CA TYR A 7 1.48 -9.64 -28.92
C TYR A 7 1.07 -8.17 -28.78
N LEU A 8 0.67 -7.78 -27.57
CA LEU A 8 0.49 -6.37 -27.21
C LEU A 8 1.74 -5.92 -26.45
N LEU A 9 2.44 -4.92 -26.98
CA LEU A 9 3.55 -4.30 -26.26
C LEU A 9 2.99 -3.51 -25.08
N LEU A 10 3.19 -4.02 -23.87
CA LEU A 10 2.71 -3.37 -22.63
C LEU A 10 3.74 -2.41 -22.01
N GLY A 11 4.99 -2.44 -22.46
CA GLY A 11 6.10 -1.64 -21.93
C GLY A 11 7.33 -2.48 -21.61
N ARG A 12 8.34 -1.87 -20.99
CA ARG A 12 9.52 -2.60 -20.50
C ARG A 12 9.28 -3.04 -19.06
N VAL A 13 9.85 -4.19 -18.68
CA VAL A 13 9.85 -4.67 -17.29
C VAL A 13 10.52 -3.64 -16.36
N ASP A 14 11.60 -3.02 -16.83
CA ASP A 14 12.38 -2.04 -16.07
C ASP A 14 11.61 -0.74 -15.77
N ASP A 15 10.51 -0.49 -16.50
CA ASP A 15 9.66 0.70 -16.29
C ASP A 15 8.53 0.44 -15.29
N THR A 16 8.40 -0.79 -14.76
CA THR A 16 7.36 -1.14 -13.79
C THR A 16 7.75 -0.67 -12.38
N LEU A 17 6.86 0.08 -11.73
CA LEU A 17 6.99 0.45 -10.33
C LEU A 17 6.43 -0.69 -9.47
N ILE A 18 7.18 -1.10 -8.44
CA ILE A 18 6.75 -2.10 -7.47
C ILE A 18 6.58 -1.37 -6.14
N HIS A 19 5.36 -1.37 -5.62
CA HIS A 19 5.03 -0.73 -4.35
C HIS A 19 5.44 -1.59 -3.16
N THR A 20 5.47 -1.01 -1.96
CA THR A 20 5.74 -1.76 -0.71
C THR A 20 4.74 -2.89 -0.45
N THR A 21 3.53 -2.77 -0.99
CA THR A 21 2.49 -3.80 -0.96
C THR A 21 2.74 -4.97 -1.93
N GLY A 22 3.73 -4.85 -2.82
CA GLY A 22 3.98 -5.79 -3.92
C GLY A 22 3.15 -5.51 -5.18
N GLU A 23 2.21 -4.56 -5.12
CA GLU A 23 1.44 -4.12 -6.28
C GLU A 23 2.34 -3.49 -7.35
N LYS A 24 1.93 -3.66 -8.61
CA LYS A 24 2.72 -3.22 -9.77
C LYS A 24 1.99 -2.16 -10.57
N THR A 25 2.66 -1.04 -10.79
CA THR A 25 2.17 0.04 -11.64
C THR A 25 3.00 0.15 -12.89
N ASN A 26 2.32 0.27 -14.03
CA ASN A 26 2.93 0.70 -15.28
C ASN A 26 2.74 2.22 -15.44
N PRO A 27 3.78 3.04 -15.21
CA PRO A 27 3.66 4.50 -15.24
C PRO A 27 3.52 5.06 -16.65
N VAL A 28 3.97 4.35 -17.69
CA VAL A 28 4.12 4.90 -19.04
C VAL A 28 2.80 5.38 -19.64
N PRO A 29 1.69 4.61 -19.61
CA PRO A 29 0.40 5.10 -20.14
C PRO A 29 -0.13 6.33 -19.41
N MET A 30 0.10 6.42 -18.09
CA MET A 30 -0.31 7.57 -17.28
C MET A 30 0.48 8.82 -17.67
N GLU A 31 1.80 8.68 -17.78
CA GLU A 31 2.69 9.76 -18.23
C GLU A 31 2.36 10.24 -19.63
N VAL A 32 2.07 9.32 -20.57
CA VAL A 32 1.65 9.68 -21.93
C VAL A 32 0.36 10.48 -21.89
N THR A 33 -0.63 10.03 -21.13
CA THR A 33 -1.93 10.72 -21.00
C THR A 33 -1.75 12.15 -20.47
N ILE A 34 -0.96 12.32 -19.41
CA ILE A 34 -0.74 13.63 -18.77
C ILE A 34 0.10 14.55 -19.67
N ARG A 35 1.07 13.99 -20.41
CA ARG A 35 1.95 14.75 -21.33
C ARG A 35 1.22 15.33 -22.54
N LEU A 36 0.02 14.85 -22.86
CA LEU A 36 -0.81 15.44 -23.92
C LEU A 36 -1.34 16.84 -23.54
N ASN A 37 -1.28 17.21 -22.26
CA ASN A 37 -1.67 18.53 -21.80
C ASN A 37 -0.69 19.61 -22.32
N GLN A 38 -1.22 20.68 -22.93
CA GLN A 38 -0.43 21.75 -23.53
C GLN A 38 0.50 22.49 -22.55
N PHE A 39 0.21 22.47 -21.24
CA PHE A 39 1.02 23.13 -20.22
C PHE A 39 2.15 22.24 -19.69
N VAL A 40 2.15 20.94 -20.02
CA VAL A 40 3.11 19.95 -19.51
C VAL A 40 4.22 19.76 -20.54
N ARG A 41 5.45 20.13 -20.16
CA ARG A 41 6.65 19.87 -20.98
C ARG A 41 7.18 18.46 -20.75
N HIS A 42 7.31 18.07 -19.49
CA HIS A 42 7.75 16.74 -19.08
C HIS A 42 6.99 16.29 -17.85
N VAL A 43 6.82 14.98 -17.72
CA VAL A 43 6.10 14.37 -16.60
C VAL A 43 6.69 12.99 -16.30
N VAL A 44 6.73 12.65 -15.01
CA VAL A 44 7.30 11.41 -14.51
C VAL A 44 6.51 10.92 -13.30
N VAL A 45 6.04 9.66 -13.35
CA VAL A 45 5.37 8.97 -12.25
C VAL A 45 6.39 8.15 -11.46
N ILE A 46 6.50 8.40 -10.18
CA ILE A 46 7.49 7.79 -9.28
C ILE A 46 6.74 7.05 -8.17
N GLY A 47 7.37 6.05 -7.55
CA GLY A 47 6.72 5.28 -6.48
C GLY A 47 7.33 3.91 -6.20
N HIS A 48 8.52 3.64 -6.71
CA HIS A 48 9.18 2.36 -6.48
C HIS A 48 9.56 2.22 -4.99
N ASN A 49 9.23 1.09 -4.38
CA ASN A 49 9.36 0.85 -2.95
C ASN A 49 8.68 1.91 -2.08
N ARG A 50 7.58 2.50 -2.58
CA ARG A 50 6.72 3.41 -1.85
C ARG A 50 5.29 2.90 -1.82
N PRO A 51 4.47 3.32 -0.86
CA PRO A 51 3.09 2.86 -0.77
C PRO A 51 2.23 3.35 -1.95
N PHE A 52 2.55 4.51 -2.55
CA PHE A 52 1.73 5.14 -3.59
C PHE A 52 2.56 5.62 -4.77
N ASN A 53 1.86 6.10 -5.80
CA ASN A 53 2.47 6.86 -6.88
C ASN A 53 2.51 8.35 -6.53
N CYS A 54 3.57 8.99 -6.98
CA CYS A 54 3.84 10.41 -6.95
C CYS A 54 4.05 10.89 -8.39
N LEU A 55 3.61 12.11 -8.69
CA LEU A 55 3.74 12.70 -10.03
C LEU A 55 4.55 13.98 -9.97
N LEU A 56 5.63 14.05 -10.74
CA LEU A 56 6.39 15.29 -10.92
C LEU A 56 6.14 15.85 -12.32
N ILE A 57 5.83 17.14 -12.39
CA ILE A 57 5.44 17.84 -13.62
C ILE A 57 6.37 19.03 -13.85
N GLU A 58 7.04 19.05 -15.01
CA GLU A 58 7.76 20.21 -15.53
C GLU A 58 6.87 20.96 -16.52
N LEU A 59 6.62 22.24 -16.26
CA LEU A 59 5.76 23.07 -17.11
C LEU A 59 6.46 23.57 -18.37
N ASP A 60 5.68 23.78 -19.43
CA ASP A 60 6.14 24.50 -20.62
C ASP A 60 6.02 26.01 -20.40
N PHE A 61 7.15 26.65 -20.13
CA PHE A 61 7.24 28.09 -19.84
C PHE A 61 6.52 28.97 -20.88
N ASP A 62 6.69 28.65 -22.17
CA ASP A 62 6.10 29.46 -23.24
C ASP A 62 4.59 29.36 -23.30
N ARG A 63 4.04 28.26 -22.81
CA ARG A 63 2.59 27.99 -22.75
C ARG A 63 1.95 28.54 -21.49
N VAL A 64 2.69 28.65 -20.39
CA VAL A 64 2.15 29.09 -19.09
C VAL A 64 2.33 30.58 -18.80
N LYS A 65 3.31 31.27 -19.44
CA LYS A 65 3.68 32.65 -19.11
C LYS A 65 2.54 33.69 -19.15
N ASN A 66 1.50 33.44 -19.93
CA ASN A 66 0.36 34.36 -20.12
C ASN A 66 -0.97 33.77 -19.63
N THR A 67 -0.94 32.65 -18.90
CA THR A 67 -2.14 31.95 -18.45
C THR A 67 -2.19 31.99 -16.91
N PRO A 68 -3.35 32.30 -16.30
CA PRO A 68 -3.49 32.26 -14.85
C PRO A 68 -3.11 30.89 -14.28
N PHE A 69 -2.33 30.87 -13.21
CA PHE A 69 -1.86 29.62 -12.59
C PHE A 69 -3.00 28.68 -12.20
N LEU A 70 -4.13 29.23 -11.77
CA LEU A 70 -5.33 28.46 -11.42
C LEU A 70 -5.92 27.68 -12.62
N GLU A 71 -5.89 28.26 -13.83
CA GLU A 71 -6.36 27.58 -15.04
C GLU A 71 -5.41 26.47 -15.45
N ILE A 72 -4.10 26.72 -15.31
CA ILE A 72 -3.04 25.73 -15.58
C ILE A 72 -3.19 24.53 -14.65
N THR A 73 -3.29 24.77 -13.33
CA THR A 73 -3.41 23.69 -12.35
C THR A 73 -4.69 22.91 -12.55
N LYS A 74 -5.83 23.57 -12.76
CA LYS A 74 -7.09 22.89 -13.06
C LYS A 74 -6.96 21.97 -14.29
N SER A 75 -6.42 22.48 -15.39
CA SER A 75 -6.24 21.69 -16.61
C SER A 75 -5.30 20.48 -16.42
N ILE A 76 -4.25 20.65 -15.62
CA ILE A 76 -3.33 19.57 -15.26
C ILE A 76 -4.05 18.50 -14.43
N PHE A 77 -4.78 18.90 -13.38
CA PHE A 77 -5.54 17.95 -12.55
C PHE A 77 -6.60 17.21 -13.35
N ASP A 78 -7.31 17.88 -14.27
CA ASP A 78 -8.21 17.20 -15.20
C ASP A 78 -7.48 16.10 -15.98
N SER A 79 -6.24 16.35 -16.41
CA SER A 79 -5.41 15.36 -17.14
C SER A 79 -4.93 14.22 -16.25
N VAL A 80 -4.62 14.50 -14.98
CA VAL A 80 -4.31 13.47 -13.96
C VAL A 80 -5.52 12.58 -13.70
N HIS A 81 -6.70 13.16 -13.56
CA HIS A 81 -7.95 12.42 -13.37
C HIS A 81 -8.26 11.55 -14.58
N GLN A 82 -8.03 12.02 -15.80
CA GLN A 82 -8.13 11.20 -17.01
C GLN A 82 -7.14 10.02 -17.03
N ALA A 83 -5.91 10.22 -16.56
CA ALA A 83 -4.95 9.13 -16.41
C ALA A 83 -5.41 8.10 -15.36
N ASN A 84 -5.98 8.57 -14.24
CA ASN A 84 -6.50 7.74 -13.16
C ASN A 84 -7.70 6.88 -13.56
N ILE A 85 -8.53 7.34 -14.51
CA ILE A 85 -9.66 6.56 -15.05
C ILE A 85 -9.16 5.31 -15.78
N ASN A 86 -8.04 5.40 -16.47
CA ASN A 86 -7.53 4.36 -17.36
C ASN A 86 -6.48 3.45 -16.70
N CYS A 87 -6.12 3.69 -15.44
CA CYS A 87 -5.17 2.87 -14.69
C CYS A 87 -5.87 1.99 -13.66
N PRO A 88 -5.21 0.90 -13.19
CA PRO A 88 -5.69 0.15 -12.03
C PRO A 88 -5.84 1.05 -10.80
N SER A 89 -6.75 0.71 -9.88
CA SER A 89 -7.03 1.50 -8.67
C SER A 89 -5.78 1.76 -7.83
N HIS A 90 -4.95 0.74 -7.62
CA HIS A 90 -3.67 0.85 -6.90
C HIS A 90 -2.63 1.72 -7.61
N SER A 91 -2.82 2.03 -8.90
CA SER A 91 -1.91 2.87 -9.68
C SER A 91 -2.29 4.34 -9.67
N ARG A 92 -3.49 4.72 -9.17
CA ARG A 92 -3.98 6.10 -9.22
C ARG A 92 -3.06 7.06 -8.47
N ILE A 93 -3.01 8.30 -8.95
CA ILE A 93 -2.26 9.41 -8.36
C ILE A 93 -3.25 10.31 -7.64
N PHE A 94 -3.03 10.54 -6.35
CA PHE A 94 -3.80 11.54 -5.60
C PHE A 94 -3.39 12.96 -5.97
N ASP A 95 -4.31 13.92 -5.86
CA ASP A 95 -4.02 15.32 -6.12
C ASP A 95 -2.91 15.84 -5.20
N GLU A 96 -2.90 15.39 -3.94
CA GLU A 96 -1.88 15.74 -2.95
C GLU A 96 -0.51 15.13 -3.24
N MET A 97 -0.43 14.17 -4.17
CA MET A 97 0.80 13.49 -4.60
C MET A 97 1.37 14.07 -5.90
N VAL A 98 0.82 15.20 -6.37
CA VAL A 98 1.30 15.93 -7.55
C VAL A 98 2.22 17.07 -7.12
N TYR A 99 3.46 17.05 -7.62
CA TYR A 99 4.41 18.13 -7.48
C TYR A 99 4.67 18.80 -8.83
N ILE A 100 4.27 20.06 -8.93
CA ILE A 100 4.57 20.92 -10.08
C ILE A 100 5.89 21.64 -9.79
N LEU A 101 6.88 21.42 -10.65
CA LEU A 101 8.20 22.01 -10.49
C LEU A 101 8.13 23.55 -10.59
N PRO A 102 8.96 24.28 -9.83
CA PRO A 102 9.15 25.71 -10.04
C PRO A 102 9.56 26.02 -11.48
N LEU A 103 9.14 27.17 -12.00
CA LEU A 103 9.45 27.60 -13.37
C LEU A 103 10.95 27.83 -13.61
N GLU A 104 11.70 28.12 -12.55
CA GLU A 104 13.14 28.38 -12.60
C GLU A 104 13.90 27.40 -11.69
N GLY A 105 15.13 27.06 -12.10
CA GLY A 105 16.12 26.36 -11.27
C GLY A 105 15.99 24.84 -11.21
N LYS A 106 14.82 24.25 -11.46
CA LYS A 106 14.62 22.80 -11.43
C LYS A 106 14.10 22.26 -12.75
N MET A 107 14.72 21.18 -13.22
CA MET A 107 14.27 20.41 -14.39
C MET A 107 14.37 18.92 -14.08
N LEU A 108 13.54 18.11 -14.72
CA LEU A 108 13.65 16.67 -14.58
C LEU A 108 14.93 16.16 -15.28
N PRO A 109 15.77 15.35 -14.60
CA PRO A 109 16.96 14.75 -15.19
C PRO A 109 16.65 13.96 -16.45
N ARG A 110 17.46 14.17 -17.50
CA ARG A 110 17.26 13.58 -18.83
C ARG A 110 18.56 13.07 -19.43
N THR A 111 18.43 12.08 -20.29
CA THR A 111 19.51 11.59 -21.15
C THR A 111 19.73 12.54 -22.34
N MET A 112 20.83 12.33 -23.08
CA MET A 112 21.09 13.02 -24.36
C MET A 112 19.98 12.82 -25.41
N LYS A 113 19.15 11.78 -25.26
CA LYS A 113 17.99 11.51 -26.12
C LYS A 113 16.69 12.13 -25.58
N ASN A 114 16.78 13.02 -24.61
CA ASN A 114 15.66 13.68 -23.94
C ASN A 114 14.71 12.75 -23.14
N ASN A 115 15.07 11.49 -22.93
CA ASN A 115 14.32 10.58 -22.06
C ASN A 115 14.59 10.90 -20.59
N ILE A 116 13.53 10.91 -19.77
CA ILE A 116 13.62 11.16 -18.33
C ILE A 116 14.36 10.01 -17.64
N GLN A 117 15.30 10.35 -16.76
CA GLN A 117 16.07 9.41 -15.96
C GLN A 117 15.39 9.22 -14.59
N ARG A 118 14.33 8.39 -14.53
CA ARG A 118 13.48 8.19 -13.33
C ARG A 118 14.25 7.97 -12.03
N LYS A 119 15.23 7.06 -12.01
CA LYS A 119 16.09 6.80 -10.85
C LYS A 119 16.86 8.04 -10.38
N ARG A 120 17.27 8.88 -11.33
CA ARG A 120 17.98 10.13 -11.02
C ARG A 120 17.03 11.20 -10.50
N VAL A 121 15.79 11.24 -11.00
CA VAL A 121 14.72 12.07 -10.43
C VAL A 121 14.46 11.69 -8.97
N GLU A 122 14.34 10.39 -8.65
CA GLU A 122 14.16 9.91 -7.26
C GLU A 122 15.24 10.40 -6.30
N ILE A 123 16.48 10.52 -6.79
CA ILE A 123 17.62 10.98 -6.00
C ILE A 123 17.61 12.51 -5.87
N GLU A 124 17.45 13.24 -6.98
CA GLU A 124 17.55 14.71 -7.01
C GLU A 124 16.34 15.40 -6.38
N PHE A 125 15.15 14.79 -6.45
CA PHE A 125 13.90 15.31 -5.88
C PHE A 125 13.49 14.58 -4.61
N LYS A 126 14.44 13.96 -3.91
CA LYS A 126 14.16 13.13 -2.73
C LYS A 126 13.38 13.94 -1.69
N GLU A 127 13.79 15.15 -1.38
CA GLU A 127 13.18 15.99 -0.34
C GLU A 127 11.73 16.33 -0.65
N GLU A 128 11.42 16.70 -1.89
CA GLU A 128 10.06 16.99 -2.34
C GLU A 128 9.18 15.74 -2.33
N ILE A 129 9.73 14.61 -2.75
CA ILE A 129 9.03 13.33 -2.73
C ILE A 129 8.69 12.95 -1.29
N GLU A 130 9.65 13.01 -0.35
CA GLU A 130 9.37 12.75 1.07
C GLU A 130 8.32 13.71 1.61
N MET A 131 8.41 15.01 1.29
CA MET A 131 7.44 16.01 1.72
C MET A 131 6.01 15.68 1.24
N LEU A 132 5.82 15.16 0.03
CA LEU A 132 4.51 14.73 -0.44
C LEU A 132 3.97 13.55 0.38
N TYR A 133 4.79 12.55 0.64
CA TYR A 133 4.40 11.41 1.48
C TYR A 133 4.08 11.85 2.90
N ASP A 134 4.92 12.70 3.48
CA ASP A 134 4.72 13.26 4.81
C ASP A 134 3.43 14.10 4.86
N ASN A 135 3.13 14.88 3.83
CA ASN A 135 1.90 15.66 3.75
C ASN A 135 0.66 14.77 3.62
N LEU A 136 0.75 13.63 2.92
CA LEU A 136 -0.34 12.67 2.78
C LEU A 136 -0.58 11.88 4.07
N VAL A 137 0.48 11.55 4.82
CA VAL A 137 0.36 10.88 6.12
C VAL A 137 -0.15 11.85 7.18
N ASN A 138 0.39 13.07 7.20
CA ASN A 138 0.10 14.08 8.20
C ASN A 138 -1.02 15.03 7.79
N ILE A 139 -1.84 14.69 6.76
CA ILE A 139 -2.86 15.55 6.11
C ILE A 139 -3.17 16.74 7.01
N ARG A 140 -2.40 17.82 6.79
CA ARG A 140 -2.65 19.08 7.44
C ARG A 140 -3.93 19.52 6.77
N VAL A 141 -5.04 19.25 7.44
CA VAL A 141 -6.35 19.68 7.01
C VAL A 141 -6.27 21.21 6.93
N VAL A 142 -5.96 21.74 5.75
CA VAL A 142 -6.23 23.13 5.39
C VAL A 142 -7.71 23.18 5.06
N SER A 143 -8.55 22.86 6.03
CA SER A 143 -9.89 23.42 6.05
C SER A 143 -9.76 24.70 6.86
N ASN A 144 -10.30 25.79 6.32
CA ASN A 144 -10.63 27.01 7.06
C ASN A 144 -11.74 26.76 8.10
N GLU A 145 -11.88 25.53 8.60
CA GLU A 145 -12.63 25.26 9.80
C GLU A 145 -11.63 25.39 10.91
N LYS A 146 -11.81 26.45 11.71
CA LYS A 146 -11.19 26.66 13.02
C LYS A 146 -10.64 25.35 13.55
N SER A 147 -9.32 25.29 13.71
CA SER A 147 -8.67 24.47 14.72
C SER A 147 -9.70 24.16 15.80
N PHE A 148 -10.14 22.89 15.90
CA PHE A 148 -10.73 22.39 17.13
C PHE A 148 -9.59 22.48 18.14
N SER A 149 -9.46 23.70 18.68
CA SER A 149 -8.61 24.08 19.77
C SER A 149 -8.85 23.07 20.86
N ASP A 150 -7.78 22.41 21.30
CA ASP A 150 -7.42 22.21 22.71
C ASP A 150 -8.58 22.19 23.72
N ASN A 151 -9.63 21.42 23.44
CA ASN A 151 -10.66 21.09 24.39
C ASN A 151 -10.45 19.62 24.74
N HIS A 152 -9.52 19.41 25.67
CA HIS A 152 -9.27 18.16 26.38
C HIS A 152 -10.49 17.62 27.18
N ASP A 153 -11.69 18.18 26.94
CA ASP A 153 -12.96 17.87 27.62
C ASP A 153 -14.09 17.41 26.69
N ASN A 154 -13.86 17.28 25.37
CA ASN A 154 -14.86 16.66 24.50
C ASN A 154 -14.88 15.14 24.77
N GLN A 155 -15.81 14.69 25.59
CA GLN A 155 -16.18 13.27 25.67
C GLN A 155 -16.62 12.83 24.26
N TRP A 156 -15.76 12.05 23.61
CA TRP A 156 -16.10 11.36 22.37
C TRP A 156 -17.23 10.37 22.67
N ASP A 157 -18.39 10.60 22.08
CA ASP A 157 -19.52 9.66 22.06
C ASP A 157 -19.53 8.87 20.75
N GLU A 158 -20.36 7.82 20.71
CA GLU A 158 -20.43 6.93 19.53
C GLU A 158 -20.85 7.69 18.26
N ASP A 159 -21.74 8.68 18.39
CA ASP A 159 -22.28 9.45 17.28
C ASP A 159 -21.26 10.43 16.67
N SER A 160 -20.47 11.10 17.51
CA SER A 160 -19.37 11.99 17.09
C SER A 160 -18.23 11.21 16.43
N VAL A 161 -17.91 10.01 16.93
CA VAL A 161 -16.95 9.11 16.26
C VAL A 161 -17.47 8.66 14.91
N LYS A 162 -18.75 8.22 14.81
CA LYS A 162 -19.38 7.87 13.53
C LYS A 162 -19.34 9.03 12.54
N ALA A 163 -19.76 10.23 12.94
CA ALA A 163 -19.72 11.43 12.09
C ALA A 163 -18.30 11.76 11.62
N THR A 164 -17.31 11.55 12.49
CA THR A 164 -15.90 11.75 12.17
C THR A 164 -15.39 10.72 11.15
N ILE A 165 -15.77 9.45 11.28
CA ILE A 165 -15.44 8.42 10.29
C ILE A 165 -16.09 8.76 8.94
N LEU A 166 -17.37 9.10 8.92
CA LEU A 166 -18.11 9.43 7.69
C LEU A 166 -17.49 10.62 6.94
N SER A 167 -17.18 11.69 7.66
CA SER A 167 -16.50 12.86 7.07
C SER A 167 -15.12 12.50 6.54
N SER A 168 -14.36 11.66 7.26
CA SER A 168 -13.04 11.20 6.84
C SER A 168 -13.11 10.27 5.63
N LEU A 169 -14.15 9.43 5.54
CA LEU A 169 -14.40 8.56 4.39
C LEU A 169 -14.68 9.39 3.13
N LYS A 170 -15.51 10.43 3.25
CA LYS A 170 -15.80 11.35 2.15
C LYS A 170 -14.54 12.06 1.67
N LEU A 171 -13.66 12.47 2.58
CA LEU A 171 -12.37 13.08 2.22
C LEU A 171 -11.39 12.09 1.57
N ALA A 172 -11.41 10.83 2.00
CA ALA A 172 -10.53 9.80 1.47
C ALA A 172 -10.95 9.32 0.06
N ILE A 173 -12.26 9.14 -0.17
CA ILE A 173 -12.83 8.62 -1.41
C ILE A 173 -13.12 9.73 -2.44
N GLY A 174 -13.43 10.95 -1.98
CA GLY A 174 -13.82 12.06 -2.84
C GLY A 174 -15.19 11.85 -3.50
N ASP A 175 -15.32 12.27 -4.76
CA ASP A 175 -16.58 12.25 -5.54
C ASP A 175 -17.13 10.83 -5.81
N SER A 176 -16.32 9.79 -5.58
CA SER A 176 -16.74 8.39 -5.70
C SER A 176 -17.50 7.86 -4.48
N PHE A 177 -17.69 8.68 -3.44
CA PHE A 177 -18.35 8.26 -2.21
C PHE A 177 -19.85 8.02 -2.44
N LEU A 178 -20.27 6.76 -2.30
CA LEU A 178 -21.68 6.38 -2.31
C LEU A 178 -22.32 6.70 -0.96
N LYS A 179 -23.53 7.27 -0.99
CA LYS A 179 -24.29 7.57 0.23
C LYS A 179 -24.48 6.29 1.04
N ILE A 180 -24.02 6.31 2.29
CA ILE A 180 -24.20 5.18 3.20
C ILE A 180 -25.66 5.08 3.59
N THR A 181 -26.26 3.93 3.33
CA THR A 181 -27.61 3.57 3.78
C THR A 181 -27.58 2.74 5.06
N GLU A 182 -26.52 1.95 5.27
CA GLU A 182 -26.36 1.04 6.41
C GLU A 182 -24.91 1.04 6.93
N TYR A 183 -24.71 1.20 8.24
CA TYR A 183 -23.38 1.30 8.86
C TYR A 183 -22.59 -0.02 8.93
N GLU A 184 -23.23 -1.15 8.64
CA GLU A 184 -22.58 -2.46 8.49
C GLU A 184 -22.13 -2.75 7.06
N THR A 185 -22.43 -1.85 6.11
CA THR A 185 -21.93 -2.01 4.74
C THR A 185 -20.41 -1.95 4.74
N SER A 186 -19.78 -2.90 4.04
CA SER A 186 -18.33 -2.88 3.85
C SER A 186 -17.90 -1.57 3.19
N LEU A 187 -16.90 -0.91 3.75
CA LEU A 187 -16.32 0.32 3.20
C LEU A 187 -15.84 0.09 1.75
N PHE A 188 -15.36 -1.12 1.42
CA PHE A 188 -14.95 -1.48 0.07
C PHE A 188 -16.12 -1.52 -0.92
N ALA A 189 -17.32 -1.91 -0.47
CA ALA A 189 -18.52 -1.84 -1.29
C ALA A 189 -18.99 -0.39 -1.53
N LEU A 190 -18.54 0.56 -0.70
CA LEU A 190 -18.84 1.99 -0.81
C LEU A 190 -17.83 2.75 -1.67
N GLY A 191 -16.94 2.04 -2.37
CA GLY A 191 -15.92 2.63 -3.25
C GLY A 191 -14.55 2.81 -2.61
N LEU A 192 -14.34 2.29 -1.39
CA LEU A 192 -13.00 2.23 -0.80
C LEU A 192 -12.15 1.18 -1.54
N ASP A 193 -10.94 1.56 -1.89
CA ASP A 193 -9.88 0.71 -2.42
C ASP A 193 -8.64 0.79 -1.50
N SER A 194 -7.61 -0.02 -1.73
CA SER A 194 -6.43 -0.05 -0.83
C SER A 194 -5.73 1.32 -0.70
N LEU A 195 -5.82 2.13 -1.75
CA LEU A 195 -5.25 3.46 -1.82
C LEU A 195 -6.03 4.44 -0.93
N SER A 196 -7.34 4.54 -1.15
CA SER A 196 -8.23 5.37 -0.32
C SER A 196 -8.38 4.84 1.12
N ALA A 197 -8.23 3.53 1.36
CA ALA A 197 -8.16 2.94 2.70
C ALA A 197 -6.96 3.48 3.48
N THR A 198 -5.81 3.62 2.82
CA THR A 198 -4.63 4.18 3.49
C THR A 198 -4.78 5.68 3.72
N LYS A 199 -5.37 6.42 2.77
CA LYS A 199 -5.72 7.84 2.96
C LYS A 199 -6.69 8.03 4.13
N LEU A 200 -7.71 7.17 4.24
CA LEU A 200 -8.64 7.14 5.36
C LEU A 200 -7.93 6.92 6.69
N ARG A 201 -7.04 5.91 6.77
CA ARG A 201 -6.24 5.67 7.97
C ARG A 201 -5.43 6.91 8.37
N ALA A 202 -4.76 7.54 7.42
CA ALA A 202 -3.97 8.75 7.68
C ALA A 202 -4.84 9.90 8.23
N ILE A 203 -6.01 10.14 7.63
CA ILE A 203 -6.95 11.17 8.11
C ILE A 203 -7.41 10.85 9.54
N LEU A 204 -7.77 9.59 9.82
CA LEU A 204 -8.20 9.16 11.15
C LEU A 204 -7.07 9.26 12.17
N GLN A 205 -5.84 8.88 11.82
CA GLN A 205 -4.67 9.00 12.69
C GLN A 205 -4.42 10.45 13.12
N ASN A 206 -4.65 11.42 12.23
CA ASN A 206 -4.51 12.84 12.57
C ASN A 206 -5.64 13.33 13.48
N LYS A 207 -6.89 12.88 13.23
CA LYS A 207 -8.05 13.27 14.06
C LYS A 207 -8.04 12.62 15.45
N PHE A 208 -7.51 11.40 15.54
CA PHE A 208 -7.37 10.63 16.77
C PHE A 208 -5.88 10.49 17.13
N SER A 209 -5.16 11.62 17.20
CA SER A 209 -3.69 11.66 17.39
C SER A 209 -3.19 10.99 18.67
N PHE A 210 -4.07 10.79 19.64
CA PHE A 210 -3.82 10.10 20.91
C PHE A 210 -4.00 8.57 20.82
N ILE A 211 -4.46 8.03 19.70
CA ILE A 211 -4.54 6.60 19.39
C ILE A 211 -3.51 6.28 18.32
N ASP A 212 -2.72 5.23 18.52
CA ASP A 212 -1.86 4.67 17.47
C ASP A 212 -2.67 3.66 16.65
N LEU A 213 -3.04 4.02 15.41
CA LEU A 213 -3.85 3.18 14.54
C LEU A 213 -2.96 2.21 13.74
N PRO A 214 -3.15 0.88 13.84
CA PRO A 214 -2.42 -0.09 13.02
C PRO A 214 -2.59 0.14 11.51
N TYR A 215 -1.64 -0.31 10.69
CA TYR A 215 -1.67 -0.12 9.23
C TYR A 215 -2.83 -0.85 8.54
N ASP A 216 -3.21 -1.99 9.10
CA ASP A 216 -4.26 -2.90 8.65
C ASP A 216 -5.64 -2.59 9.24
N VAL A 217 -5.75 -1.63 10.16
CA VAL A 217 -7.00 -1.36 10.91
C VAL A 217 -8.22 -1.15 10.01
N ILE A 218 -8.06 -0.55 8.83
CA ILE A 218 -9.17 -0.30 7.88
C ILE A 218 -9.58 -1.59 7.15
N PHE A 219 -8.63 -2.50 6.94
CA PHE A 219 -8.89 -3.81 6.34
C PHE A 219 -9.55 -4.76 7.34
N GLU A 220 -9.16 -4.68 8.62
CA GLU A 220 -9.78 -5.44 9.69
C GLU A 220 -11.15 -4.89 10.09
N GLN A 221 -11.26 -3.58 10.29
CA GLN A 221 -12.47 -2.88 10.69
C GLN A 221 -13.13 -2.26 9.45
N ASN A 222 -13.61 -3.14 8.58
CA ASN A 222 -14.03 -2.80 7.23
C ASN A 222 -15.45 -2.23 7.12
N THR A 223 -16.09 -1.81 8.22
CA THR A 223 -17.42 -1.17 8.25
C THR A 223 -17.37 0.08 9.14
N VAL A 224 -18.30 1.03 8.95
CA VAL A 224 -18.39 2.20 9.83
C VAL A 224 -18.63 1.74 11.27
N GLN A 225 -19.52 0.75 11.48
CA GLN A 225 -19.85 0.25 12.81
C GLN A 225 -18.65 -0.42 13.52
N SER A 226 -17.90 -1.27 12.82
CA SER A 226 -16.72 -1.95 13.40
C SER A 226 -15.61 -0.97 13.73
N LEU A 227 -15.34 -0.02 12.83
CA LEU A 227 -14.34 1.02 13.03
C LEU A 227 -14.72 1.98 14.18
N THR A 228 -16.00 2.33 14.30
CA THR A 228 -16.51 3.08 15.46
C THR A 228 -16.28 2.30 16.75
N HIS A 229 -16.65 1.03 16.80
CA HIS A 229 -16.48 0.21 18.01
C HIS A 229 -15.01 0.11 18.42
N TYR A 230 -14.13 -0.10 17.45
CA TYR A 230 -12.68 -0.11 17.66
C TYR A 230 -12.18 1.22 18.27
N LEU A 231 -12.51 2.35 17.64
CA LEU A 231 -12.07 3.67 18.13
C LEU A 231 -12.64 3.99 19.52
N MET A 232 -13.90 3.67 19.79
CA MET A 232 -14.53 3.84 21.11
C MET A 232 -13.82 2.99 22.18
N LYS A 233 -13.42 1.76 21.83
CA LYS A 233 -12.64 0.90 22.72
C LYS A 233 -11.29 1.52 23.04
N GLU A 234 -10.54 1.99 22.06
CA GLU A 234 -9.23 2.64 22.28
C GLU A 234 -9.36 3.96 23.07
N LEU A 235 -10.38 4.77 22.77
CA LEU A 235 -10.73 5.97 23.55
C LEU A 235 -10.99 5.64 25.02
N SER A 236 -11.72 4.55 25.30
CA SER A 236 -12.00 4.15 26.68
C SER A 236 -10.74 3.76 27.46
N LYS A 237 -9.75 3.14 26.81
CA LYS A 237 -8.47 2.79 27.44
C LYS A 237 -7.67 4.02 27.85
N ILE A 238 -7.70 5.08 27.04
CA ILE A 238 -6.99 6.33 27.32
C ILE A 238 -7.63 7.06 28.50
N ASN A 239 -8.97 7.11 28.56
CA ASN A 239 -9.71 7.70 29.68
C ASN A 239 -9.48 6.94 30.99
N VAL A 240 -9.25 5.63 30.93
CA VAL A 240 -8.89 4.80 32.09
C VAL A 240 -7.41 4.99 32.48
N SER A 241 -6.52 5.18 31.51
CA SER A 241 -5.07 5.32 31.73
C SER A 241 -4.65 6.63 32.41
N GLN A 242 -5.51 7.66 32.44
CA GLN A 242 -5.26 8.87 33.23
C GLN A 242 -5.39 8.67 34.75
N LYS A 243 -5.81 7.48 35.22
CA LYS A 243 -5.91 7.16 36.66
C LYS A 243 -4.86 6.18 37.20
N GLN A 244 -3.92 5.72 36.40
CA GLN A 244 -2.84 4.86 36.90
C GLN A 244 -1.61 4.90 36.00
N PHE A 245 -0.61 5.69 36.38
CA PHE A 245 0.76 5.41 35.98
C PHE A 245 1.42 4.58 37.07
N ALA A 246 1.74 3.33 36.78
CA ALA A 246 3.12 2.92 36.54
C ALA A 246 3.28 1.38 36.62
N LYS A 247 4.05 0.89 35.64
CA LYS A 247 4.70 -0.42 35.48
C LYS A 247 3.91 -1.51 34.72
N ASP A 248 4.63 -2.08 33.76
CA ASP A 248 4.42 -3.36 33.05
C ASP A 248 3.66 -3.38 31.71
N GLY A 249 3.56 -2.23 31.01
CA GLY A 249 2.95 -2.16 29.67
C GLY A 249 3.69 -2.91 28.55
N TYR A 250 4.97 -3.24 28.72
CA TYR A 250 5.72 -4.03 27.72
C TYR A 250 5.41 -5.51 27.81
N GLU A 251 5.30 -6.06 29.03
CA GLU A 251 5.00 -7.47 29.24
C GLU A 251 3.55 -7.80 28.88
N GLU A 252 2.61 -6.91 29.20
CA GLU A 252 1.20 -7.08 28.82
C GLU A 252 1.02 -7.03 27.30
N LYS A 253 1.67 -6.07 26.61
CA LYS A 253 1.61 -5.97 25.14
C LYS A 253 2.29 -7.16 24.46
N LEU A 254 3.39 -7.66 25.02
CA LEU A 254 4.05 -8.88 24.54
C LEU A 254 3.21 -10.13 24.80
N GLN A 255 2.46 -10.17 25.91
CA GLN A 255 1.58 -11.27 26.24
C GLN A 255 0.35 -11.31 25.32
N ILE A 256 -0.26 -10.15 25.02
CA ILE A 256 -1.35 -10.03 24.05
C ILE A 256 -0.89 -10.51 22.66
N LEU A 257 0.29 -10.09 22.21
CA LEU A 257 0.87 -10.55 20.94
C LEU A 257 1.10 -12.06 20.93
N LYS A 258 1.63 -12.62 22.03
CA LYS A 258 1.81 -14.07 22.18
C LYS A 258 0.47 -14.81 22.15
N ASP A 259 -0.53 -14.29 22.83
CA ASP A 259 -1.85 -14.91 22.91
C ASP A 259 -2.56 -14.87 21.56
N GLU A 260 -2.39 -13.79 20.80
CA GLU A 260 -2.90 -13.67 19.44
C GLU A 260 -2.20 -14.65 18.48
N VAL A 261 -0.86 -14.70 18.49
CA VAL A 261 -0.09 -15.68 17.73
C VAL A 261 -0.49 -17.11 18.10
N ASN A 262 -0.64 -17.41 19.40
CA ASN A 262 -1.11 -18.71 19.87
C ASN A 262 -2.55 -19.01 19.43
N SER A 263 -3.41 -18.01 19.30
CA SER A 263 -4.77 -18.17 18.79
C SER A 263 -4.78 -18.55 17.31
N TYR A 264 -3.91 -17.94 16.50
CA TYR A 264 -3.72 -18.32 15.10
C TYR A 264 -3.12 -19.71 14.99
N ILE A 265 -2.07 -20.01 15.77
CA ILE A 265 -1.49 -21.36 15.84
C ILE A 265 -2.57 -22.38 16.21
N LYS A 266 -3.42 -22.11 17.20
CA LYS A 266 -4.51 -23.02 17.59
C LYS A 266 -5.58 -23.18 16.50
N LYS A 267 -5.92 -22.09 15.80
CA LYS A 267 -6.86 -22.10 14.66
C LYS A 267 -6.33 -22.93 13.50
N TYR A 268 -5.03 -22.86 13.22
CA TYR A 268 -4.40 -23.51 12.07
C TYR A 268 -3.70 -24.84 12.38
N ASN A 269 -3.52 -25.20 13.66
CA ASN A 269 -3.06 -26.52 14.11
C ASN A 269 -4.17 -27.58 14.13
N GLN A 270 -5.42 -27.21 13.85
CA GLN A 270 -6.47 -28.19 13.54
C GLN A 270 -6.28 -28.67 12.09
N ILE A 271 -5.28 -29.54 11.93
CA ILE A 271 -4.62 -29.99 10.68
C ILE A 271 -5.52 -30.81 9.73
N ASP A 272 -6.84 -30.84 9.90
CA ASP A 272 -7.74 -31.62 9.02
C ASP A 272 -8.41 -30.80 7.90
N SER A 273 -8.12 -29.51 7.77
CA SER A 273 -8.94 -28.58 6.96
C SER A 273 -8.25 -28.00 5.72
N PHE A 274 -6.99 -28.35 5.42
CA PHE A 274 -6.43 -28.01 4.12
C PHE A 274 -7.02 -28.93 3.04
N PRO A 275 -7.65 -28.39 1.99
CA PRO A 275 -8.20 -29.22 0.92
C PRO A 275 -7.07 -29.99 0.25
N SER A 276 -7.09 -31.32 0.41
CA SER A 276 -6.20 -32.22 -0.31
C SER A 276 -6.67 -32.31 -1.77
N VAL A 277 -5.89 -31.74 -2.68
CA VAL A 277 -6.22 -31.76 -4.10
C VAL A 277 -5.63 -33.03 -4.71
N GLY A 278 -6.39 -34.12 -4.65
CA GLY A 278 -6.09 -35.38 -5.32
C GLY A 278 -5.50 -36.46 -4.40
N TYR A 279 -6.20 -37.57 -4.30
CA TYR A 279 -5.62 -38.84 -3.85
C TYR A 279 -4.82 -39.42 -5.02
N VAL A 280 -3.49 -39.35 -4.98
CA VAL A 280 -2.67 -40.16 -5.86
C VAL A 280 -2.55 -41.53 -5.18
N ASN A 281 -3.32 -42.51 -5.65
CA ASN A 281 -3.15 -43.90 -5.22
C ASN A 281 -1.67 -44.26 -5.39
N GLY A 282 -1.05 -44.64 -4.26
CA GLY A 282 0.40 -44.73 -4.12
C GLY A 282 1.06 -45.53 -5.24
N THR A 283 2.02 -44.90 -5.92
CA THR A 283 3.14 -45.64 -6.47
C THR A 283 4.12 -45.83 -5.34
N SER A 284 3.99 -46.97 -4.65
CA SER A 284 4.99 -47.46 -3.71
C SER A 284 6.31 -47.63 -4.44
N SER A 285 7.13 -46.58 -4.47
CA SER A 285 8.48 -46.63 -4.99
C SER A 285 9.37 -47.26 -3.93
N GLY A 286 9.39 -48.60 -3.92
CA GLY A 286 10.56 -49.48 -3.72
C GLY A 286 11.45 -49.41 -2.48
N ASP A 287 11.64 -48.27 -1.82
CA ASP A 287 12.58 -48.13 -0.72
C ASP A 287 11.82 -47.72 0.54
N GLY A 288 11.83 -48.57 1.58
CA GLY A 288 11.02 -48.45 2.80
C GLY A 288 11.30 -47.24 3.71
N LYS A 289 11.42 -46.04 3.15
CA LYS A 289 11.46 -44.77 3.87
C LYS A 289 10.08 -44.10 3.75
N ASN A 290 9.35 -44.08 4.85
CA ASN A 290 8.13 -43.28 4.96
C ASN A 290 8.53 -41.81 5.21
N GLY A 291 7.98 -40.88 4.43
CA GLY A 291 8.14 -39.44 4.65
C GLY A 291 7.59 -38.59 3.51
N GLU A 292 7.47 -37.30 3.75
CA GLU A 292 6.78 -36.34 2.89
C GLU A 292 7.72 -35.78 1.81
N THR A 293 7.15 -35.48 0.64
CA THR A 293 7.80 -34.68 -0.39
C THR A 293 7.11 -33.34 -0.48
N VAL A 294 7.86 -32.26 -0.24
CA VAL A 294 7.30 -30.91 -0.08
C VAL A 294 7.74 -30.02 -1.25
N LEU A 295 6.81 -29.26 -1.84
CA LEU A 295 7.10 -28.21 -2.81
C LEU A 295 6.93 -26.85 -2.14
N ILE A 296 7.96 -26.01 -2.19
CA ILE A 296 7.92 -24.64 -1.66
C ILE A 296 7.94 -23.65 -2.82
N THR A 297 6.98 -22.73 -2.81
CA THR A 297 6.96 -21.56 -3.69
C THR A 297 7.36 -20.32 -2.90
N GLY A 298 8.16 -19.43 -3.48
CA GLY A 298 8.64 -18.22 -2.77
C GLY A 298 9.76 -18.49 -1.75
N VAL A 299 10.52 -19.56 -1.94
CA VAL A 299 11.59 -19.99 -1.01
C VAL A 299 12.69 -18.95 -0.76
N THR A 300 12.94 -18.04 -1.70
CA THR A 300 13.94 -16.95 -1.55
C THR A 300 13.36 -15.69 -0.88
N GLY A 301 12.12 -15.75 -0.38
CA GLY A 301 11.48 -14.65 0.35
C GLY A 301 11.78 -14.71 1.85
N SER A 302 11.43 -13.65 2.57
CA SER A 302 11.75 -13.49 4.00
C SER A 302 11.21 -14.61 4.89
N LEU A 303 10.05 -15.19 4.60
CA LEU A 303 9.50 -16.33 5.34
C LEU A 303 9.94 -17.68 4.76
N GLY A 304 10.13 -17.74 3.44
CA GLY A 304 10.39 -18.98 2.71
C GLY A 304 11.71 -19.65 3.09
N SER A 305 12.75 -18.85 3.38
CA SER A 305 14.06 -19.37 3.80
C SER A 305 14.00 -20.03 5.18
N PHE A 306 13.24 -19.46 6.12
CA PHE A 306 12.99 -20.08 7.43
C PHE A 306 12.17 -21.36 7.34
N ILE A 307 11.13 -21.39 6.49
CA ILE A 307 10.35 -22.62 6.25
C ILE A 307 11.26 -23.72 5.67
N LEU A 308 12.10 -23.38 4.68
CA LEU A 308 13.04 -24.34 4.11
C LEU A 308 14.05 -24.85 5.16
N ARG A 309 14.59 -23.96 6.01
CA ARG A 309 15.47 -24.35 7.13
C ARG A 309 14.82 -25.40 8.01
N ASP A 310 13.56 -25.19 8.39
CA ASP A 310 12.86 -26.06 9.34
C ASP A 310 12.48 -27.40 8.69
N LEU A 311 12.06 -27.39 7.41
CA LEU A 311 11.82 -28.61 6.65
C LEU A 311 13.09 -29.44 6.43
N LEU A 312 14.24 -28.79 6.19
CA LEU A 312 15.54 -29.49 6.07
C LEU A 312 15.98 -30.17 7.37
N ARG A 313 15.46 -29.74 8.52
CA ARG A 313 15.72 -30.33 9.84
C ARG A 313 14.69 -31.37 10.24
N ASN A 314 13.59 -31.49 9.50
CA ASN A 314 12.53 -32.44 9.80
C ASN A 314 12.87 -33.82 9.22
N SER A 315 13.01 -34.83 10.09
CA SER A 315 13.31 -36.22 9.71
C SER A 315 12.20 -36.87 8.89
N ASP A 316 10.98 -36.35 8.97
CA ASP A 316 9.82 -36.88 8.25
C ASP A 316 9.74 -36.38 6.82
N VAL A 317 10.58 -35.41 6.41
CA VAL A 317 10.62 -34.86 5.06
C VAL A 317 11.75 -35.51 4.25
N LEU A 318 11.41 -36.23 3.18
CA LEU A 318 12.38 -36.94 2.35
C LEU A 318 12.99 -36.06 1.28
N LYS A 319 12.18 -35.16 0.70
CA LYS A 319 12.59 -34.36 -0.44
C LYS A 319 11.86 -33.03 -0.46
N ILE A 320 12.60 -31.97 -0.79
CA ILE A 320 12.06 -30.63 -0.91
C ILE A 320 12.34 -30.12 -2.32
N TYR A 321 11.30 -29.68 -3.03
CA TYR A 321 11.41 -28.97 -4.29
C TYR A 321 11.27 -27.47 -4.03
N CYS A 322 12.29 -26.72 -4.41
CA CYS A 322 12.36 -25.28 -4.23
C CYS A 322 12.13 -24.57 -5.56
N LEU A 323 10.98 -23.92 -5.72
CA LEU A 323 10.65 -23.24 -6.98
C LEU A 323 11.25 -21.83 -6.97
N VAL A 324 12.48 -21.71 -7.49
CA VAL A 324 13.23 -20.45 -7.56
C VAL A 324 13.09 -19.84 -8.94
N ARG A 325 12.65 -18.58 -9.02
CA ARG A 325 12.58 -17.82 -10.28
C ARG A 325 13.98 -17.32 -10.66
N ALA A 326 14.75 -18.10 -11.40
CA ALA A 326 16.07 -17.70 -11.88
C ALA A 326 16.22 -17.94 -13.39
N SER A 327 17.22 -17.30 -14.01
CA SER A 327 17.56 -17.50 -15.43
C SER A 327 18.13 -18.88 -15.70
N ASP A 328 18.77 -19.46 -14.69
CA ASP A 328 19.47 -20.73 -14.73
C ASP A 328 19.63 -21.28 -13.30
N GLU A 329 20.04 -22.53 -13.20
CA GLU A 329 20.17 -23.25 -11.94
C GLU A 329 21.20 -22.62 -11.00
N ASN A 330 22.33 -22.13 -11.52
CA ASN A 330 23.38 -21.51 -10.71
C ASN A 330 22.90 -20.22 -10.06
N ASN A 331 22.20 -19.37 -10.82
CA ASN A 331 21.55 -18.18 -10.28
C ASN A 331 20.44 -18.54 -9.28
N GLY A 332 19.74 -19.66 -9.49
CA GLY A 332 18.77 -20.19 -8.53
C GLY A 332 19.42 -20.52 -7.18
N TRP A 333 20.53 -21.26 -7.22
CA TRP A 333 21.32 -21.61 -6.03
C TRP A 333 21.90 -20.39 -5.33
N PHE A 334 22.45 -19.43 -6.07
CA PHE A 334 22.97 -18.19 -5.50
C PHE A 334 21.90 -17.44 -4.73
N ARG A 335 20.73 -17.23 -5.34
CA ARG A 335 19.61 -16.53 -4.69
C ARG A 335 19.09 -17.26 -3.46
N LEU A 336 19.10 -18.59 -3.49
CA LEU A 336 18.73 -19.39 -2.33
C LEU A 336 19.73 -19.17 -1.19
N LYS A 337 21.03 -19.28 -1.49
CA LYS A 337 22.10 -19.10 -0.50
C LYS A 337 22.11 -17.70 0.10
N ASP A 338 21.99 -16.67 -0.74
CA ASP A 338 21.88 -15.26 -0.31
C ASP A 338 20.70 -15.07 0.67
N SER A 339 19.55 -15.71 0.42
CA SER A 339 18.40 -15.65 1.32
C SER A 339 18.55 -16.37 2.67
N PHE A 340 19.60 -17.20 2.83
CA PHE A 340 19.96 -17.83 4.11
C PHE A 340 21.02 -17.04 4.88
N GLU A 341 21.76 -16.15 4.22
CA GLU A 341 22.79 -15.31 4.83
C GLU A 341 22.21 -14.01 5.42
N GLN A 342 21.01 -13.61 4.98
CA GLN A 342 20.18 -12.54 5.55
C GLN A 342 19.40 -13.04 6.77
#